data_AF-A0A3M2U7C1-F1
#
_entry.id   AF-A0A3M2U7C1-F1
#
_cell.length_a   1.000
_cell.length_b   1.000
_cell.length_c   1.000
_cell.angle_alpha   90.00
_cell.angle_beta   90.00
_cell.angle_gamma   90.00
#
_symmetry.space_group_name_H-M   'P 1'
#
loop_
_entity.id
_entity.type
_entity.pdbx_description
1 polymer ?
#
loop_
_entity_poly.entity_id
_entity_poly.type
_entity_poly.pdbx_seq_one_letter_code
_entity_poly.pdbx_strand_id
1 'polypeptide(L)'
;ANIGGGAKLYFTDNFYARAGVEAQYNIDQGDTEWAPSVGIGVNFGGGSKKVEAAPAPVAEVCSDSDNDGVCDNVDKCPDTPANVT
;
A
#
# COMPACT_ATOMS: atom_id res chain seq x y z
N ALA A 1 4.28 -5.26 -18.97
CA ALA A 1 4.88 -4.04 -18.36
C ALA A 1 4.84 -4.19 -16.84
N ASN A 2 5.88 -3.78 -16.11
CA ASN A 2 5.92 -3.86 -14.64
C ASN A 2 5.60 -2.50 -14.03
N ILE A 3 4.66 -2.48 -13.09
CA ILE A 3 4.33 -1.33 -12.29
C ILE A 3 4.26 -1.77 -10.84
N GLY A 4 4.96 -1.07 -9.96
CA GLY A 4 5.05 -1.46 -8.57
C GLY A 4 5.20 -0.26 -7.65
N GLY A 5 4.67 -0.42 -6.45
CA GLY A 5 4.77 0.55 -5.37
C GLY A 5 5.33 -0.11 -4.12
N GLY A 6 6.13 0.63 -3.35
CA GLY A 6 6.70 0.10 -2.12
C GLY A 6 7.34 1.16 -1.24
N ALA A 7 7.50 0.83 0.04
CA ALA A 7 8.18 1.63 1.03
C ALA A 7 9.65 1.19 1.15
N LYS A 8 10.56 2.17 1.24
CA LYS A 8 11.99 1.95 1.57
C LYS A 8 12.26 2.40 2.99
N LEU A 9 12.86 1.52 3.78
CA LEU A 9 13.23 1.73 5.17
C LEU A 9 14.75 1.80 5.26
N TYR A 10 15.29 2.97 5.57
CA TYR A 10 16.73 3.21 5.66
C TYR A 10 17.25 2.87 7.06
N PHE A 11 18.24 1.99 7.13
CA PHE A 11 18.96 1.67 8.38
C PHE A 11 20.18 2.59 8.56
N THR A 12 20.79 2.98 7.45
CA THR A 12 21.87 3.97 7.36
C THR A 12 21.68 4.81 6.09
N ASP A 13 22.53 5.81 5.84
CA ASP A 13 22.43 6.69 4.66
C ASP A 13 22.54 5.91 3.32
N ASN A 14 23.20 4.75 3.34
CA ASN A 14 23.42 3.95 2.13
C ASN A 14 22.66 2.62 2.12
N PHE A 15 22.27 2.05 3.27
CA PHE A 15 21.59 0.75 3.34
C PHE A 15 20.09 0.88 3.65
N TYR A 16 19.25 0.20 2.87
CA TYR A 16 17.80 0.17 3.07
C TYR A 16 17.19 -1.22 2.86
N ALA A 17 16.07 -1.49 3.54
CA ALA A 17 15.12 -2.54 3.17
C ALA A 17 13.98 -1.94 2.34
N ARG A 18 13.37 -2.73 1.46
CA ARG A 18 12.16 -2.36 0.73
C ARG A 18 11.08 -3.41 0.96
N ALA A 19 9.84 -2.97 1.10
CA ALA A 19 8.66 -3.81 1.03
C ALA A 19 7.69 -3.17 0.04
N GLY A 20 7.08 -3.96 -0.84
CA GLY A 20 6.19 -3.42 -1.86
C GLY A 20 5.36 -4.48 -2.56
N VAL A 21 4.55 -4.04 -3.51
CA VAL A 21 3.76 -4.88 -4.41
C VAL A 21 4.15 -4.52 -5.84
N GLU A 22 4.39 -5.54 -6.66
CA GLU A 22 4.70 -5.39 -8.08
C GLU A 22 3.61 -6.08 -8.89
N ALA A 23 3.03 -5.38 -9.85
CA ALA A 23 2.09 -5.90 -10.82
C ALA A 23 2.76 -5.98 -12.19
N GLN A 24 2.58 -7.12 -12.85
CA GLN A 24 3.07 -7.40 -14.18
C GLN A 24 1.88 -7.62 -15.11
N TYR A 25 1.75 -6.74 -16.11
CA TYR A 25 0.79 -6.90 -17.19
C TYR A 25 1.40 -7.73 -18.31
N ASN A 26 0.81 -8.90 -18.58
CA ASN A 26 1.17 -9.81 -19.66
C ASN A 26 0.50 -9.35 -20.95
N ILE A 27 1.28 -8.84 -21.90
CA ILE A 27 0.77 -8.23 -23.14
C ILE A 27 0.26 -9.31 -24.11
N ASP A 28 0.76 -10.54 -24.01
CA ASP A 28 0.36 -11.65 -24.89
C ASP A 28 -0.98 -12.29 -24.50
N GLN A 29 -1.26 -12.42 -23.19
CA GLN A 29 -2.46 -13.07 -22.66
C GLN A 29 -3.55 -12.08 -22.20
N GLY A 30 -3.18 -10.81 -21.95
CA GLY A 30 -4.11 -9.78 -21.49
C GLY A 30 -4.34 -9.75 -19.97
N ASP A 31 -3.57 -10.54 -19.22
CA ASP A 31 -3.76 -10.76 -17.79
C ASP A 31 -2.84 -9.89 -16.95
N THR A 32 -3.28 -9.53 -15.75
CA THR A 32 -2.45 -8.82 -14.75
C THR A 32 -2.16 -9.75 -13.58
N GLU A 33 -0.89 -10.01 -13.33
CA GLU A 33 -0.43 -10.73 -12.14
C GLU A 33 0.18 -9.75 -11.15
N TRP A 34 -0.04 -9.95 -9.85
CA TRP A 34 0.56 -9.13 -8.80
C TRP A 34 1.25 -10.00 -7.75
N ALA A 35 2.38 -9.53 -7.24
CA ALA A 35 3.19 -10.23 -6.26
C ALA A 35 3.67 -9.30 -5.15
N PRO A 36 3.63 -9.74 -3.88
CA PRO A 36 4.32 -9.04 -2.80
C PRO A 36 5.84 -9.20 -2.94
N SER A 37 6.59 -8.18 -2.55
CA SER A 37 8.06 -8.17 -2.61
C SER A 37 8.69 -7.60 -1.35
N VAL A 38 9.81 -8.20 -0.95
CA VAL A 38 10.72 -7.68 0.08
C VAL A 38 12.15 -7.71 -0.47
N GLY A 39 12.97 -6.72 -0.15
CA GLY A 39 14.34 -6.65 -0.64
C GLY A 39 15.24 -5.75 0.20
N ILE A 40 16.54 -5.78 -0.11
CA ILE A 40 17.59 -4.98 0.54
C ILE A 40 18.37 -4.26 -0.56
N GLY A 41 18.86 -3.05 -0.31
CA GLY A 41 19.65 -2.30 -1.28
C GLY A 41 20.72 -1.41 -0.66
N VAL A 42 21.69 -1.05 -1.50
CA VAL A 42 22.80 -0.13 -1.20
C VAL A 42 22.82 1.01 -2.22
N ASN A 43 22.88 2.25 -1.75
CA ASN A 43 23.06 3.42 -2.62
C ASN A 43 24.55 3.73 -2.82
N PHE A 44 24.98 3.87 -4.08
CA PHE A 44 26.36 4.25 -4.44
C PHE A 44 26.43 5.73 -4.84
N GLY A 45 27.48 6.41 -4.39
CA GLY A 45 27.68 7.86 -4.59
C GLY A 45 27.43 8.62 -3.28
N GLY A 46 28.51 9.16 -2.70
CA GLY A 46 28.48 9.80 -1.39
C GLY A 46 27.66 11.09 -1.38
N GLY A 47 26.64 11.11 -0.52
CA GLY A 47 25.91 12.31 -0.14
C GLY A 47 24.46 12.33 -0.63
N SER A 48 23.52 11.99 0.26
CA SER A 48 22.32 12.79 0.53
C SER A 48 21.50 12.19 1.66
N LYS A 49 21.21 13.06 2.64
CA LYS A 49 20.33 12.96 3.81
C LYS A 49 19.34 11.79 3.80
N LYS A 50 19.24 11.12 4.96
CA LYS A 50 18.04 10.41 5.44
C LYS A 50 16.76 11.05 4.88
N VAL A 51 16.14 10.39 3.91
CA VAL A 51 14.75 10.67 3.55
C VAL A 51 13.94 9.99 4.63
N GLU A 52 13.49 10.80 5.59
CA GLU A 52 12.51 10.42 6.58
C GLU A 52 11.33 9.76 5.86
N ALA A 53 10.92 8.58 6.35
CA ALA A 53 9.92 7.76 5.71
C ALA A 53 8.71 8.63 5.39
N ALA A 54 8.33 8.68 4.10
CA ALA A 54 7.05 9.27 3.73
C ALA A 54 5.99 8.57 4.60
N PRO A 55 5.21 9.31 5.40
CA PRO A 55 4.20 8.69 6.23
C PRO A 55 3.35 7.80 5.33
N ALA A 56 3.21 6.53 5.72
CA ALA A 56 2.40 5.58 4.97
C ALA A 56 1.05 6.23 4.66
N PRO A 57 0.44 5.99 3.48
CA PRO A 57 -0.92 6.43 3.26
C PRO A 57 -1.74 5.82 4.38
N VAL A 58 -2.19 6.67 5.31
CA VAL A 58 -3.21 6.29 6.26
C VAL A 58 -4.34 5.78 5.38
N ALA A 59 -4.60 4.48 5.43
CA ALA A 59 -5.85 3.96 4.93
C ALA A 59 -6.89 4.84 5.61
N GLU A 60 -7.60 5.64 4.82
CA GLU A 60 -8.64 6.51 5.34
C GLU A 60 -9.65 5.56 5.98
N VAL A 61 -9.55 5.42 7.31
CA VAL A 61 -10.44 4.56 8.07
C VAL A 61 -11.77 5.29 8.08
N CYS A 62 -12.54 5.02 7.04
CA CYS A 62 -13.93 5.34 7.03
C CYS A 62 -14.60 4.50 8.11
N SER A 63 -15.28 5.16 9.06
CA SER A 63 -16.06 4.46 10.07
C SER A 63 -17.22 3.72 9.41
N ASP A 64 -17.43 2.50 9.88
CA ASP A 64 -18.54 1.61 9.55
C ASP A 64 -19.10 1.19 10.92
N SER A 65 -20.11 1.92 11.39
CA SER A 65 -20.60 1.85 12.77
C SER A 65 -21.35 0.56 13.07
N ASP A 66 -22.07 0.01 12.09
CA ASP A 66 -22.81 -1.24 12.22
C ASP A 66 -22.07 -2.46 11.64
N ASN A 67 -20.91 -2.25 11.01
CA ASN A 67 -20.04 -3.28 10.42
C ASN A 67 -20.74 -4.08 9.32
N ASP A 68 -21.61 -3.41 8.54
CA ASP A 68 -22.31 -4.02 7.42
C ASP A 68 -21.49 -3.99 6.10
N GLY A 69 -20.32 -3.32 6.11
CA GLY A 69 -19.42 -3.18 4.98
C GLY A 69 -19.64 -1.91 4.16
N VAL A 70 -20.55 -1.02 4.57
CA VAL A 70 -20.79 0.29 3.99
C VAL A 70 -20.27 1.37 4.94
N CYS A 71 -19.51 2.29 4.36
CA CYS A 71 -19.03 3.48 5.05
C CYS A 71 -20.17 4.37 5.58
N ASP A 72 -20.11 4.84 6.84
CA ASP A 72 -21.13 5.70 7.46
C ASP A 72 -21.44 6.97 6.66
N ASN A 73 -20.47 7.49 5.90
CA ASN A 73 -20.64 8.69 5.08
C ASN A 73 -21.47 8.48 3.80
N VAL A 74 -21.68 7.23 3.39
CA VAL A 74 -22.50 6.82 2.24
C VAL A 74 -23.61 5.87 2.66
N ASP A 75 -23.63 5.42 3.91
CA ASP A 75 -24.73 4.69 4.49
C ASP A 75 -25.87 5.64 4.86
N LYS A 76 -27.07 5.26 4.44
CA LYS A 76 -28.31 5.98 4.75
C LYS A 76 -28.84 5.60 6.13
N CYS A 77 -28.42 4.46 6.68
CA CYS A 77 -28.95 3.89 7.89
C CYS A 77 -27.85 3.38 8.86
N PRO A 78 -26.90 4.23 9.29
CA PRO A 78 -25.67 3.85 10.02
C PRO A 78 -25.85 3.25 11.43
N ASP A 79 -27.09 3.16 11.92
CA ASP A 79 -27.43 2.58 13.23
C ASP A 79 -28.25 1.29 13.11
N THR A 80 -28.20 0.63 11.95
CA THR A 80 -29.03 -0.55 11.67
C THR A 80 -28.32 -1.82 12.14
N PRO A 81 -29.02 -2.83 12.67
CA PRO A 81 -28.36 -4.11 12.93
C PRO A 81 -27.79 -4.68 11.63
N ALA A 82 -26.51 -5.07 11.61
CA ALA A 82 -25.97 -5.81 10.48
C ALA A 82 -26.87 -7.03 10.16
N ASN A 83 -27.19 -7.23 8.88
CA ASN A 83 -28.02 -8.34 8.38
C ASN A 83 -29.54 -8.21 8.61
N VAL A 84 -30.11 -7.00 8.44
CA VAL A 84 -31.53 -6.86 8.12
C VAL A 84 -31.72 -6.68 6.61
N THR A 85 -32.30 -7.71 5.98
CA THR A 85 -32.81 -7.68 4.59
C THR A 85 -34.09 -6.90 4.47
#